data_AF-A0A4Q2QQ39-F1
#
_entry.id   AF-A0A4Q2QQ39-F1
#
_cell.length_a   1.000
_cell.length_b   1.000
_cell.length_c   1.000
_cell.angle_alpha   90.00
_cell.angle_beta   90.00
_cell.angle_gamma   90.00
#
_symmetry.space_group_name_H-M   'P 1'
#
loop_
_entity.id
_entity.type
_entity.pdbx_description
1 polymer ?
#
loop_
_entity_poly.entity_id
_entity_poly.type
_entity_poly.pdbx_seq_one_letter_code
_entity_poly.pdbx_strand_id
1 'polypeptide(L)'
;GELAQWALAHGLRWIEDESNQDDSYDRNFLRLRVVPLLQQRWPHFAEATARSAALCAEQESLLDELLADDLAHCQTSQGTLQIAPMLAMSDARRAAIIRRWLAGQNAPMPSRDALVRIWQEVALAREDASPCLRLGAFEIRRYQSQL
;
A
#
# COMPACT_ATOMS: atom_id res chain seq x y z
N GLY A 1 2.11 -28.14 -10.14
CA GLY A 1 1.78 -27.33 -8.96
C GLY A 1 0.73 -28.06 -8.13
N GLU A 2 0.74 -27.86 -6.82
CA GLU A 2 -0.11 -28.60 -5.87
C GLU A 2 -1.61 -28.50 -6.18
N LEU A 3 -2.09 -27.32 -6.58
CA LEU A 3 -3.49 -27.09 -6.97
C LEU A 3 -3.93 -27.92 -8.18
N ALA A 4 -3.09 -28.04 -9.22
CA ALA A 4 -3.41 -28.83 -10.40
C ALA A 4 -3.47 -30.33 -10.06
N GLN A 5 -2.57 -30.79 -9.19
CA GLN A 5 -2.56 -32.17 -8.72
C GLN A 5 -3.80 -32.50 -7.88
N TRP A 6 -4.21 -31.57 -7.01
CA TRP A 6 -5.43 -31.72 -6.22
C TRP A 6 -6.69 -31.73 -7.10
N ALA A 7 -6.78 -30.83 -8.08
CA ALA A 7 -7.91 -30.75 -9.00
C ALA A 7 -8.05 -32.04 -9.84
N LEU A 8 -6.95 -32.59 -10.32
CA LEU A 8 -6.92 -33.88 -11.02
C LEU A 8 -7.36 -35.02 -10.10
N ALA A 9 -6.85 -35.07 -8.87
CA ALA A 9 -7.22 -36.11 -7.89
C ALA A 9 -8.72 -36.10 -7.55
N HIS A 10 -9.38 -34.94 -7.64
CA HIS A 10 -10.82 -34.79 -7.35
C HIS A 10 -11.69 -34.77 -8.62
N GLY A 11 -11.12 -35.06 -9.80
CA GLY A 11 -11.86 -35.12 -11.06
C GLY A 11 -12.47 -33.77 -11.48
N LEU A 12 -11.92 -32.66 -11.00
CA LEU A 12 -12.39 -31.33 -11.36
C LEU A 12 -12.05 -31.03 -12.81
N ARG A 13 -13.02 -30.42 -13.50
CA ARG A 13 -12.83 -29.86 -14.84
C ARG A 13 -12.87 -28.34 -14.71
N TRP A 14 -11.88 -27.67 -15.26
CA TRP A 14 -11.82 -26.21 -15.32
C TRP A 14 -11.73 -25.75 -16.77
N ILE A 15 -12.11 -24.50 -17.00
CA ILE A 15 -12.00 -23.84 -18.30
C ILE A 15 -10.66 -23.11 -18.33
N GLU A 16 -9.91 -23.30 -19.42
CA GLU A 16 -8.72 -22.50 -19.70
C GLU A 16 -9.11 -21.36 -20.64
N ASP A 17 -9.16 -20.14 -20.10
CA ASP A 17 -9.44 -18.93 -20.88
C ASP A 17 -8.23 -18.60 -21.79
N GLU A 18 -8.45 -18.38 -23.08
CA GLU A 18 -7.41 -18.07 -24.07
C GLU A 18 -6.62 -16.81 -23.72
N SER A 19 -7.23 -15.84 -23.04
CA SER A 19 -6.55 -14.62 -22.54
C SER A 19 -5.45 -14.92 -21.53
N ASN A 20 -5.41 -16.12 -20.94
CA ASN A 20 -4.30 -16.54 -20.08
C ASN A 20 -2.96 -16.65 -20.81
N GLN A 21 -2.99 -16.77 -22.14
CA GLN A 21 -1.80 -16.88 -22.98
C GLN A 21 -1.36 -15.54 -23.58
N ASP A 22 -2.12 -14.47 -23.35
CA ASP A 22 -1.81 -13.12 -23.84
C ASP A 22 -0.76 -12.45 -22.95
N ASP A 23 0.46 -12.27 -23.47
CA ASP A 23 1.57 -11.65 -22.73
C ASP A 23 1.60 -10.11 -22.80
N SER A 24 0.61 -9.48 -23.43
CA SER A 24 0.47 -8.02 -23.43
C SER A 24 0.13 -7.44 -22.05
N TYR A 25 -0.47 -8.24 -21.17
CA TYR A 25 -0.75 -7.87 -19.78
C TYR A 25 0.43 -8.22 -18.86
N ASP A 26 0.89 -7.25 -18.06
CA ASP A 26 2.06 -7.39 -17.17
C ASP A 26 2.03 -8.66 -16.32
N ARG A 27 0.87 -8.99 -15.75
CA ARG A 27 0.70 -10.20 -14.92
C ARG A 27 0.97 -11.47 -15.71
N ASN A 28 0.47 -11.55 -16.94
CA ASN A 28 0.67 -12.71 -17.81
C ASN A 28 2.11 -12.77 -18.30
N PHE A 29 2.70 -11.65 -18.71
CA PHE A 29 4.12 -11.57 -19.06
C PHE A 29 5.02 -12.09 -17.92
N LEU A 30 4.80 -11.62 -16.69
CA LEU A 30 5.55 -12.08 -15.52
C LEU A 30 5.38 -13.59 -15.32
N ARG A 31 4.13 -14.09 -15.37
CA ARG A 31 3.82 -15.52 -15.16
C ARG A 31 4.42 -16.42 -16.24
N LEU A 32 4.34 -16.01 -17.51
CA LEU A 32 4.68 -16.84 -18.67
C LEU A 32 6.15 -16.74 -19.06
N ARG A 33 6.79 -15.59 -18.84
CA ARG A 33 8.14 -15.30 -19.36
C ARG A 33 9.16 -15.13 -18.24
N VAL A 34 8.87 -14.27 -17.26
CA VAL A 34 9.86 -13.85 -16.25
C VAL A 34 10.02 -14.89 -15.14
N VAL A 35 8.92 -15.29 -14.49
CA VAL A 35 8.97 -16.24 -13.37
C VAL A 35 9.56 -17.59 -13.77
N PRO A 36 9.21 -18.19 -14.93
CA PRO A 36 9.83 -19.43 -15.38
C PRO A 36 11.34 -19.28 -15.62
N LEU A 37 11.78 -18.16 -16.21
CA LEU A 37 13.20 -17.86 -16.42
C LEU A 37 13.96 -17.78 -15.09
N LEU A 38 13.39 -17.12 -14.08
CA LEU A 38 13.99 -17.03 -12.75
C LEU A 38 14.04 -18.41 -12.05
N GLN A 39 12.98 -19.20 -12.18
CA GLN A 39 12.91 -20.54 -11.60
C GLN A 39 13.92 -21.53 -12.20
N GLN A 40 14.34 -21.34 -13.45
CA GLN A 40 15.41 -22.16 -14.05
C GLN A 40 16.73 -22.05 -13.29
N ARG A 41 17.06 -20.87 -12.75
CA ARG A 41 18.28 -20.64 -11.95
C ARG A 41 18.04 -20.78 -10.45
N TRP A 42 16.87 -20.37 -9.97
CA TRP A 42 16.48 -20.38 -8.57
C TRP A 42 15.12 -21.09 -8.41
N PRO A 43 15.10 -22.43 -8.25
CA PRO A 43 13.87 -23.22 -8.24
C PRO A 43 12.81 -22.74 -7.24
N HIS A 44 13.24 -22.19 -6.10
CA HIS A 44 12.37 -21.71 -5.02
C HIS A 44 12.10 -20.19 -5.06
N PHE A 45 12.27 -19.52 -6.21
CA PHE A 45 12.12 -18.07 -6.32
C PHE A 45 10.74 -17.57 -5.86
N ALA A 46 9.66 -18.26 -6.26
CA ALA A 46 8.30 -17.89 -5.89
C ALA A 46 8.08 -17.99 -4.36
N GLU A 47 8.58 -19.04 -3.72
CA GLU A 47 8.52 -19.22 -2.27
C GLU A 47 9.33 -18.16 -1.51
N ALA A 48 10.53 -17.83 -2.00
CA ALA A 48 11.36 -16.78 -1.42
C ALA A 48 10.71 -15.40 -1.54
N THR A 49 10.03 -15.13 -2.66
CA THR A 49 9.28 -13.89 -2.87
C THR A 49 8.07 -13.81 -1.93
N ALA A 50 7.30 -14.90 -1.81
CA ALA A 50 6.17 -14.98 -0.87
C ALA A 50 6.63 -14.78 0.59
N ARG A 51 7.76 -15.35 0.98
CA ARG A 51 8.37 -15.15 2.30
C ARG A 51 8.75 -13.69 2.53
N SER A 52 9.35 -13.04 1.54
CA SER A 52 9.70 -11.61 1.63
C SER A 52 8.47 -10.74 1.79
N ALA A 53 7.39 -11.03 1.05
CA ALA A 53 6.11 -10.34 1.20
C ALA A 53 5.50 -10.54 2.60
N ALA A 54 5.56 -11.76 3.14
CA ALA A 54 5.09 -12.05 4.49
C ALA A 54 5.88 -11.28 5.57
N LEU A 55 7.21 -11.23 5.45
CA LEU A 55 8.06 -10.43 6.35
C LEU A 55 7.73 -8.93 6.25
N CYS A 56 7.51 -8.39 5.05
CA CYS A 56 7.07 -7.00 4.89
C CYS A 56 5.72 -6.74 5.58
N ALA A 57 4.76 -7.66 5.45
CA ALA A 57 3.46 -7.54 6.11
C ALA A 57 3.60 -7.58 7.65
N GLU A 58 4.47 -8.44 8.17
CA GLU A 58 4.79 -8.50 9.60
C GLU A 58 5.38 -7.17 10.11
N GLN A 59 6.30 -6.56 9.36
CA GLN A 59 6.86 -5.27 9.72
C GLN A 59 5.82 -4.14 9.70
N GLU A 60 4.91 -4.13 8.71
CA GLU A 60 3.82 -3.13 8.69
C GLU A 60 2.84 -3.32 9.86
N SER A 61 2.52 -4.56 10.22
CA SER A 61 1.68 -4.85 11.39
C SER A 61 2.36 -4.43 12.70
N LEU A 62 3.66 -4.62 12.83
CA LEU A 62 4.41 -4.13 14.00
C LEU A 62 4.39 -2.60 14.06
N LEU A 63 4.51 -1.93 12.91
CA LEU A 63 4.37 -0.47 12.85
C LEU A 63 2.95 -0.01 13.19
N ASP A 64 1.91 -0.79 12.87
CA ASP A 64 0.53 -0.49 13.31
C ASP A 64 0.42 -0.50 14.83
N GLU A 65 1.04 -1.48 15.50
CA GLU A 65 1.10 -1.55 16.96
C GLU A 65 1.89 -0.37 17.54
N LEU A 66 3.10 -0.13 17.05
CA LEU A 66 4.01 0.88 17.59
C LEU A 66 3.52 2.32 17.40
N LEU A 67 2.69 2.57 16.36
CA LEU A 67 2.17 3.89 16.04
C LEU A 67 0.71 4.07 16.46
N ALA A 68 0.10 3.10 17.14
CA ALA A 68 -1.31 3.16 17.53
C ALA A 68 -1.60 4.40 18.40
N ASP A 69 -0.77 4.66 19.41
CA ASP A 69 -0.92 5.81 20.30
C ASP A 69 -0.66 7.14 19.58
N ASP A 70 0.35 7.20 18.72
CA ASP A 70 0.64 8.39 17.91
C ASP A 70 -0.53 8.71 16.97
N LEU A 71 -1.07 7.68 16.32
CA LEU A 71 -2.21 7.83 15.41
C LEU A 71 -3.46 8.27 16.17
N ALA A 72 -3.75 7.65 17.31
CA ALA A 72 -4.89 8.03 18.15
C ALA A 72 -4.75 9.46 18.71
N HIS A 73 -3.52 9.89 19.03
CA HIS A 73 -3.26 11.26 19.47
C HIS A 73 -3.41 12.29 18.34
N CYS A 74 -3.00 11.93 17.11
CA CYS A 74 -3.10 12.83 15.96
C CYS A 74 -4.50 12.83 15.33
N GLN A 75 -5.26 11.76 15.43
CA GLN A 75 -6.57 11.65 14.78
C GLN A 75 -7.66 12.28 15.65
N THR A 76 -8.51 13.11 15.03
CA THR A 76 -9.65 13.70 15.72
C THR A 76 -10.87 12.77 15.65
N SER A 77 -11.88 13.04 16.49
CA SER A 77 -13.18 12.35 16.43
C SER A 77 -13.94 12.56 15.12
N GLN A 78 -13.56 13.57 14.32
CA GLN A 78 -14.15 13.84 13.01
C GLN A 78 -13.46 13.05 11.88
N GLY A 79 -12.42 12.27 12.20
CA GLY A 79 -11.64 11.50 11.23
C GLY A 79 -10.58 12.32 10.48
N THR A 80 -10.32 13.56 10.90
CA THR A 80 -9.22 14.41 10.40
C THR A 80 -7.92 14.13 11.14
N LEU A 81 -6.79 14.59 10.58
CA LEU A 81 -5.47 14.39 11.18
C LEU A 81 -4.85 15.72 11.62
N GLN A 82 -4.51 15.85 12.89
CA GLN A 82 -3.90 17.05 13.46
C GLN A 82 -2.45 17.23 13.01
N ILE A 83 -2.12 18.43 12.52
CA ILE A 83 -0.78 18.73 12.01
C ILE A 83 0.20 19.02 13.15
N ALA A 84 -0.26 19.72 14.20
CA ALA A 84 0.62 20.23 15.25
C ALA A 84 1.45 19.15 15.98
N PRO A 85 0.88 17.99 16.41
CA PRO A 85 1.67 16.93 17.06
C PRO A 85 2.74 16.32 16.14
N MET A 86 2.51 16.38 14.82
CA MET A 86 3.38 15.75 13.82
C MET A 86 4.56 16.64 13.38
N LEU A 87 4.57 17.92 13.74
CA LEU A 87 5.65 18.86 13.37
C LEU A 87 7.02 18.43 13.92
N ALA A 88 7.05 17.88 15.14
CA ALA A 88 8.29 17.43 15.80
C ALA A 88 8.75 16.03 15.37
N MET A 89 7.92 15.29 14.62
CA MET A 89 8.23 13.92 14.21
C MET A 89 9.27 13.88 13.07
N SER A 90 9.83 12.70 12.80
CA SER A 90 10.63 12.49 11.59
C SER A 90 9.75 12.33 10.35
N ASP A 91 10.32 12.51 9.15
CA ASP A 91 9.60 12.30 7.89
C ASP A 91 9.03 10.89 7.75
N ALA A 92 9.79 9.88 8.19
CA ALA A 92 9.36 8.48 8.16
C ALA A 92 8.14 8.25 9.07
N ARG A 93 8.16 8.81 10.29
CA ARG A 93 7.05 8.68 11.24
C ARG A 93 5.81 9.39 10.72
N ARG A 94 5.94 10.61 10.18
CA ARG A 94 4.83 11.32 9.54
C ARG A 94 4.21 10.54 8.40
N ALA A 95 5.04 10.04 7.48
CA ALA A 95 4.56 9.26 6.34
C ALA A 95 3.84 7.98 6.79
N ALA A 96 4.35 7.30 7.82
CA ALA A 96 3.74 6.10 8.38
C ALA A 96 2.37 6.38 9.03
N ILE A 97 2.22 7.51 9.74
CA ILE A 97 0.94 7.94 10.32
C ILE A 97 -0.05 8.35 9.21
N ILE A 98 0.35 9.19 8.26
CA ILE A 98 -0.51 9.63 7.15
C ILE A 98 -1.01 8.42 6.35
N ARG A 99 -0.13 7.45 6.08
CA ARG A 99 -0.51 6.20 5.39
C ARG A 99 -1.59 5.43 6.16
N ARG A 100 -1.43 5.27 7.47
CA ARG A 100 -2.39 4.55 8.33
C ARG A 100 -3.72 5.28 8.45
N TRP A 101 -3.66 6.59 8.62
CA TRP A 101 -4.85 7.45 8.61
C TRP A 101 -5.64 7.28 7.31
N LEU A 102 -4.99 7.39 6.15
CA LEU A 102 -5.64 7.22 4.85
C LEU A 102 -6.23 5.81 4.66
N ALA A 103 -5.53 4.77 5.13
CA ALA A 103 -6.06 3.40 5.13
C ALA A 103 -7.33 3.30 5.97
N GLY A 104 -7.38 3.94 7.14
CA GLY A 104 -8.59 4.03 7.98
C GLY A 104 -9.76 4.76 7.33
N GLN A 105 -9.47 5.72 6.43
CA GLN A 105 -10.49 6.40 5.62
C GLN A 105 -10.90 5.61 4.36
N ASN A 106 -10.44 4.36 4.20
CA ASN A 106 -10.61 3.54 2.99
C ASN A 106 -10.14 4.23 1.70
N ALA A 107 -9.16 5.14 1.80
CA ALA A 107 -8.57 5.83 0.65
C ALA A 107 -7.61 4.91 -0.11
N PRO A 108 -7.37 5.15 -1.41
CA PRO A 108 -6.37 4.42 -2.17
C PRO A 108 -4.98 4.60 -1.54
N MET A 109 -4.21 3.50 -1.48
CA MET A 109 -2.88 3.50 -0.87
C MET A 109 -1.97 4.52 -1.59
N PRO A 110 -1.47 5.55 -0.88
CA PRO A 110 -0.64 6.58 -1.50
C PRO A 110 0.74 6.02 -1.87
N SER A 111 1.30 6.54 -2.96
CA SER A 111 2.72 6.35 -3.25
C SER A 111 3.58 7.02 -2.18
N ARG A 112 4.84 6.59 -2.06
CA ARG A 112 5.79 7.24 -1.14
C ARG A 112 5.94 8.74 -1.43
N ASP A 113 5.96 9.11 -2.71
CA ASP A 113 6.04 10.50 -3.15
C ASP A 113 4.78 11.28 -2.74
N ALA A 114 3.58 10.71 -2.92
CA ALA A 114 2.34 11.33 -2.50
C ALA A 114 2.32 11.65 -1.00
N LEU A 115 2.85 10.76 -0.14
CA LEU A 115 2.98 11.02 1.30
C LEU A 115 3.87 12.24 1.60
N VAL A 116 4.99 12.37 0.88
CA VAL A 116 5.89 13.53 1.02
C VAL A 116 5.17 14.81 0.61
N ARG A 117 4.47 14.77 -0.53
CA ARG A 117 3.73 15.92 -1.06
C ARG A 117 2.57 16.35 -0.17
N ILE A 118 1.82 15.41 0.42
CA ILE A 118 0.77 15.73 1.40
C ILE A 118 1.37 16.58 2.54
N TRP A 119 2.52 16.18 3.07
CA TRP A 119 3.12 16.94 4.16
C TRP A 119 3.66 18.31 3.68
N GLN A 120 4.47 18.32 2.63
CA GLN A 120 5.18 19.53 2.19
C GLN A 120 4.26 20.56 1.51
N GLU A 121 3.33 20.10 0.67
CA GLU A 121 2.46 20.96 -0.14
C GLU A 121 1.11 21.25 0.52
N VAL A 122 0.65 20.41 1.46
CA VAL A 122 -0.66 20.58 2.12
C VAL A 122 -0.51 20.90 3.61
N ALA A 123 0.14 20.05 4.39
CA ALA A 123 0.25 20.26 5.83
C ALA A 123 1.05 21.53 6.18
N LEU A 124 2.16 21.79 5.47
CA LEU A 124 3.01 22.96 5.71
C LEU A 124 2.59 24.22 4.93
N ALA A 125 1.66 24.10 3.99
CA ALA A 125 1.16 25.26 3.25
C ALA A 125 0.37 26.19 4.17
N ARG A 126 0.36 27.49 3.85
CA ARG A 126 -0.40 28.49 4.61
C ARG A 126 -1.89 28.21 4.50
N GLU A 127 -2.64 28.48 5.56
CA GLU A 127 -4.09 28.21 5.61
C GLU A 127 -4.89 29.03 4.59
N ASP A 128 -4.40 30.23 4.23
CA ASP A 128 -4.99 31.11 3.23
C ASP A 128 -4.75 30.64 1.78
N ALA A 129 -3.79 29.74 1.55
CA ALA A 129 -3.45 29.24 0.21
C ALA A 129 -4.39 28.15 -0.31
N SER A 130 -5.34 27.67 0.51
CA SER A 130 -6.27 26.59 0.16
C SER A 130 -5.60 25.37 -0.50
N PRO A 131 -4.55 24.79 0.12
CA PRO A 131 -3.79 23.71 -0.51
C PRO A 131 -4.64 22.46 -0.69
N CYS A 132 -4.49 21.80 -1.85
CA CYS A 132 -5.24 20.60 -2.20
C CYS A 132 -4.34 19.62 -2.97
N LEU A 133 -4.30 18.38 -2.50
CA LEU A 133 -3.67 17.27 -3.21
C LEU A 133 -4.71 16.21 -3.58
N ARG A 134 -4.78 15.87 -4.87
CA ARG A 134 -5.68 14.85 -5.39
C ARG A 134 -5.04 13.46 -5.39
N LEU A 135 -5.78 12.48 -4.86
CA LEU A 135 -5.47 11.05 -4.87
C LEU A 135 -6.61 10.29 -5.54
N GLY A 136 -6.55 10.21 -6.87
CA GLY A 136 -7.65 9.64 -7.67
C GLY A 136 -8.92 10.48 -7.50
N ALA A 137 -9.98 9.86 -6.96
CA ALA A 137 -11.25 10.53 -6.66
C ALA A 137 -11.26 11.28 -5.30
N PHE A 138 -10.18 11.17 -4.51
CA PHE A 138 -10.08 11.78 -3.18
C PHE A 138 -9.28 13.08 -3.23
N GLU A 139 -9.57 13.99 -2.30
CA GLU A 139 -8.83 15.24 -2.10
C GLU A 139 -8.42 15.37 -0.63
N ILE A 140 -7.16 15.69 -0.39
CA ILE A 140 -6.63 16.02 0.93
C ILE A 140 -6.36 17.52 0.95
N ARG A 141 -6.87 18.20 1.98
CA ARG A 141 -6.78 19.66 2.12
C ARG A 141 -6.44 20.02 3.55
N ARG A 142 -5.85 21.21 3.74
CA ARG A 142 -5.61 21.75 5.08
C ARG A 142 -6.77 22.65 5.50
N TYR A 143 -7.32 22.42 6.69
CA TYR A 143 -8.30 23.30 7.34
C TYR A 143 -8.13 23.28 8.86
N GLN A 144 -8.12 24.45 9.51
CA GLN A 144 -7.98 24.58 10.97
C GLN A 144 -6.82 23.75 11.56
N SER A 145 -5.64 23.83 10.93
CA SER A 145 -4.44 23.04 11.30
C SER A 145 -4.65 21.51 11.34
N GLN A 146 -5.56 21.01 10.50
CA GLN A 146 -5.83 19.58 10.30
C GLN A 146 -5.82 19.24 8.80
N LEU A 147 -5.56 17.97 8.49
CA LEU A 147 -5.70 17.34 7.16
C LEU A 147 -7.02 16.58 7.03
#